data_AF-A0A8J6TTA0-F1
#
_entry.id   AF-A0A8J6TTA0-F1
#
_cell.length_a   1.000
_cell.length_b   1.000
_cell.length_c   1.000
_cell.angle_alpha   90.00
_cell.angle_beta   90.00
_cell.angle_gamma   90.00
#
_symmetry.space_group_name_H-M   'P 1'
#
loop_
_entity.id
_entity.type
_entity.pdbx_description
1 polymer ?
#
loop_
_entity_poly.entity_id
_entity_poly.type
_entity_poly.pdbx_seq_one_letter_code
_entity_poly.pdbx_strand_id
1 'polypeptide(L)'
;MKQVIFFLSLITFVACKSNEGDVDNKTPEKVTEDYEKVEGGNYRAFYGSNDQLKTEGMYDESGKKHGVWTHYFPDGRKQSVLEYKHGVKDGFSVVYHANGSIYYSGEYRNDKMIGIWDFYDTETGKKSHTKDYGTPEFK
;
A
#
# COMPACT_ATOMS: atom_id res chain seq x y z
N MET A 1 1.62 48.46 71.05
CA MET A 1 0.60 47.59 70.43
C MET A 1 0.85 46.15 70.87
N LYS A 2 -0.23 45.42 71.19
CA LYS A 2 -0.37 44.12 71.87
C LYS A 2 0.49 43.01 71.24
N GLN A 3 1.29 42.29 72.04
CA GLN A 3 1.05 40.98 72.69
C GLN A 3 1.09 39.76 71.74
N VAL A 4 1.84 38.78 72.24
CA VAL A 4 2.22 37.45 71.75
C VAL A 4 1.00 36.52 71.62
N ILE A 5 1.10 35.42 70.85
CA ILE A 5 0.70 34.04 71.23
C ILE A 5 1.00 33.05 70.09
N PHE A 6 1.79 32.03 70.43
CA PHE A 6 1.95 30.77 69.70
C PHE A 6 0.64 29.96 69.76
N PHE A 7 0.19 29.41 68.63
CA PHE A 7 -0.71 28.26 68.64
C PHE A 7 -0.08 27.10 67.87
N LEU A 8 0.35 26.12 68.66
CA LEU A 8 0.58 24.75 68.24
C LEU A 8 -0.76 24.17 67.77
N SER A 9 -0.90 23.89 66.48
CA SER A 9 -2.03 23.15 65.94
C SER A 9 -1.49 21.94 65.20
N LEU A 10 -1.51 20.83 65.92
CA LEU A 10 -1.37 19.47 65.43
C LEU A 10 -2.52 19.21 64.46
N ILE A 11 -2.31 19.45 63.17
CA ILE A 11 -3.27 19.02 62.13
C ILE A 11 -2.82 17.64 61.67
N THR A 12 -3.63 16.68 62.08
CA THR A 12 -3.57 15.25 61.82
C THR A 12 -3.34 14.93 60.36
N PHE A 13 -2.42 14.00 60.10
CA PHE A 13 -2.31 13.26 58.84
C PHE A 13 -3.69 12.70 58.46
N VAL A 14 -4.37 13.36 57.53
CA VAL A 14 -5.37 12.67 56.71
C VAL A 14 -4.59 11.96 55.62
N ALA A 15 -4.40 10.66 55.81
CA ALA A 15 -4.02 9.77 54.72
C ALA A 15 -5.19 9.73 53.73
N CYS A 16 -5.16 10.59 52.71
CA CYS A 16 -5.89 10.32 51.48
C CYS A 16 -4.97 9.50 50.59
N LYS A 17 -5.19 8.19 50.55
CA LYS A 17 -4.78 7.36 49.42
C LYS A 17 -5.47 7.92 48.18
N SER A 18 -4.77 8.74 47.40
CA SER A 18 -5.15 8.94 46.01
C SER A 18 -4.83 7.64 45.30
N ASN A 19 -5.87 6.96 44.83
CA ASN A 19 -5.77 5.82 43.96
C ASN A 19 -4.84 6.18 42.79
N GLU A 20 -3.69 5.50 42.73
CA GLU A 20 -2.96 5.31 41.49
C GLU A 20 -3.88 4.43 40.62
N GLY A 21 -4.79 5.09 39.90
CA GLY A 21 -5.46 4.45 38.78
C GLY A 21 -4.38 4.23 37.74
N ASP A 22 -3.98 2.97 37.59
CA ASP A 22 -3.12 2.52 36.50
C ASP A 22 -3.61 3.18 35.21
N VAL A 23 -2.74 4.00 34.62
CA VAL A 23 -2.89 4.45 33.25
C VAL A 23 -2.93 3.19 32.43
N ASP A 24 -4.11 2.84 31.93
CA ASP A 24 -4.27 1.84 30.87
C ASP A 24 -3.40 2.32 29.70
N ASN A 25 -2.15 1.86 29.69
CA ASN A 25 -1.28 1.86 28.52
C ASN A 25 -1.91 0.88 27.53
N LYS A 26 -3.03 1.28 26.92
CA LYS A 26 -3.50 0.69 25.68
C LYS A 26 -2.38 0.93 24.68
N THR A 27 -1.56 -0.10 24.53
CA THR A 27 -0.64 -0.24 23.40
C THR A 27 -1.45 0.13 22.16
N PRO A 28 -1.04 1.13 21.36
CA PRO A 28 -1.83 1.55 20.22
C PRO A 28 -2.08 0.32 19.37
N GLU A 29 -3.36 -0.01 19.21
CA GLU A 29 -3.82 -1.14 18.42
C GLU A 29 -3.16 -1.04 17.04
N LYS A 30 -2.33 -2.02 16.70
CA LYS A 30 -1.58 -2.04 15.45
C LYS A 30 -2.61 -1.92 14.32
N VAL A 31 -2.61 -0.81 13.59
CA VAL A 31 -3.45 -0.63 12.41
C VAL A 31 -3.04 -1.72 11.42
N THR A 32 -3.90 -2.72 11.23
CA THR A 32 -3.65 -3.86 10.33
C THR A 32 -4.37 -3.73 9.00
N GLU A 33 -5.23 -2.72 8.85
CA GLU A 33 -6.02 -2.49 7.65
C GLU A 33 -5.21 -1.79 6.56
N ASP A 34 -5.35 -2.28 5.33
CA ASP A 34 -4.80 -1.63 4.15
C ASP A 34 -5.40 -0.22 3.99
N TYR A 35 -4.59 0.74 3.57
CA TYR A 35 -5.02 2.13 3.40
C TYR A 35 -4.46 2.77 2.13
N GLU A 36 -5.08 3.87 1.72
CA GLU A 36 -4.81 4.55 0.47
C GLU A 36 -4.55 6.05 0.68
N LYS A 37 -3.76 6.64 -0.21
CA LYS A 37 -3.45 8.07 -0.26
C LYS A 37 -3.55 8.55 -1.70
N VAL A 38 -4.29 9.65 -1.91
CA VAL A 38 -4.44 10.29 -3.22
C VAL A 38 -4.09 11.76 -3.10
N GLU A 39 -3.08 12.21 -3.86
CA GLU A 39 -2.62 13.60 -3.84
C GLU A 39 -2.23 14.06 -5.26
N GLY A 40 -2.94 15.06 -5.78
CA GLY A 40 -2.67 15.59 -7.12
C GLY A 40 -2.75 14.53 -8.22
N GLY A 41 -3.69 13.58 -8.12
CA GLY A 41 -3.83 12.46 -9.04
C GLY A 41 -2.88 11.29 -8.79
N ASN A 42 -1.83 11.45 -7.97
CA ASN A 42 -0.97 10.35 -7.57
C ASN A 42 -1.69 9.47 -6.55
N TYR A 43 -1.83 8.18 -6.87
CA TYR A 43 -2.42 7.17 -6.01
C TYR A 43 -1.35 6.28 -5.41
N ARG A 44 -1.46 6.01 -4.11
CA ARG A 44 -0.67 5.00 -3.41
C ARG A 44 -1.56 4.21 -2.46
N ALA A 45 -1.48 2.89 -2.50
CA ALA A 45 -2.07 1.99 -1.51
C ALA A 45 -0.96 1.27 -0.75
N PHE A 46 -1.22 0.96 0.52
CA PHE A 46 -0.26 0.34 1.42
C PHE A 46 -0.87 -0.90 2.10
N TYR A 47 -0.03 -1.89 2.36
CA TYR A 47 -0.37 -3.03 3.19
C TYR A 47 -0.41 -2.61 4.65
N GLY A 48 -1.56 -2.71 5.32
CA GLY A 48 -1.70 -2.29 6.72
C GLY A 48 -0.81 -3.09 7.66
N SER A 49 -0.58 -4.36 7.32
CA SER A 49 0.25 -5.27 8.14
C SER A 49 1.68 -4.78 8.42
N ASN A 50 2.27 -3.99 7.50
CA ASN A 50 3.68 -3.62 7.51
C ASN A 50 4.01 -2.28 6.83
N ASP A 51 3.00 -1.47 6.48
CA ASP A 51 3.12 -0.18 5.80
C ASP A 51 3.87 -0.21 4.45
N GLN A 52 4.07 -1.39 3.85
CA GLN A 52 4.72 -1.48 2.56
C GLN A 52 3.79 -1.05 1.43
N LEU A 53 4.38 -0.43 0.40
CA LEU A 53 3.66 -0.02 -0.79
C LEU A 53 3.04 -1.27 -1.45
N LYS A 54 1.73 -1.21 -1.67
CA LYS A 54 0.92 -2.26 -2.30
C LYS A 54 0.63 -1.94 -3.76
N THR A 55 0.36 -0.68 -4.06
CA THR A 55 0.06 -0.21 -5.42
C THR A 55 0.41 1.25 -5.55
N GLU A 56 0.92 1.65 -6.72
CA GLU A 56 1.05 3.05 -7.08
C GLU A 56 0.70 3.28 -8.55
N GLY A 57 0.29 4.50 -8.86
CA GLY A 57 -0.01 4.94 -10.20
C GLY A 57 -0.59 6.35 -10.20
N MET A 58 -1.04 6.80 -11.37
CA MET A 58 -1.64 8.12 -11.52
C MET A 58 -3.04 8.00 -12.11
N TYR A 59 -3.94 8.86 -11.66
CA TYR A 59 -5.23 9.12 -12.29
C TYR A 59 -5.14 10.36 -13.19
N ASP A 60 -5.85 10.34 -14.32
CA ASP A 60 -6.05 11.52 -15.14
C ASP A 60 -7.10 12.47 -14.53
N GLU A 61 -7.31 13.64 -15.15
CA GLU A 61 -8.25 14.67 -14.70
C GLU A 61 -9.71 14.17 -14.62
N SER A 62 -10.04 13.08 -15.33
CA SER A 62 -11.35 12.43 -15.29
C SER A 62 -11.46 11.35 -14.21
N GLY A 63 -10.43 11.17 -13.38
CA GLY A 63 -10.37 10.17 -12.33
C GLY A 63 -10.09 8.75 -12.84
N LYS A 64 -9.56 8.59 -14.05
CA LYS A 64 -9.29 7.27 -14.64
C LYS A 64 -7.81 6.95 -14.61
N LYS A 65 -7.46 5.66 -14.42
CA LYS A 65 -6.06 5.21 -14.41
C LYS A 65 -5.33 5.66 -15.68
N HIS A 66 -4.16 6.26 -15.51
CA HIS A 66 -3.35 6.77 -16.60
C HIS A 66 -1.86 6.57 -16.32
N GLY A 67 -1.10 6.27 -17.37
CA GLY A 67 0.33 5.97 -17.30
C GLY A 67 0.60 4.61 -16.64
N VAL A 68 1.80 4.48 -16.07
CA VAL A 68 2.26 3.23 -15.47
C VAL A 68 1.66 3.03 -14.09
N TRP A 69 1.09 1.84 -13.88
CA TRP A 69 0.62 1.35 -12.60
C TRP A 69 1.49 0.16 -12.16
N THR A 70 2.00 0.23 -10.94
CA THR A 70 2.81 -0.84 -10.35
C THR A 70 2.11 -1.42 -9.15
N HIS A 71 2.04 -2.75 -9.09
CA HIS A 71 1.57 -3.50 -7.94
C HIS A 71 2.74 -4.24 -7.31
N TYR A 72 2.71 -4.38 -6.00
CA TYR A 72 3.79 -4.94 -5.20
C TYR A 72 3.25 -6.07 -4.33
N PHE A 73 4.09 -7.07 -4.05
CA PHE A 73 3.84 -8.07 -3.02
C PHE A 73 4.04 -7.47 -1.61
N PRO A 74 3.54 -8.12 -0.54
CA PRO A 74 3.72 -7.66 0.83
C PRO A 74 5.17 -7.63 1.34
N ASP A 75 6.14 -8.04 0.53
CA ASP A 75 7.57 -7.94 0.82
C ASP A 75 8.27 -6.84 0.00
N GLY A 76 7.51 -6.05 -0.77
CA GLY A 76 7.97 -4.91 -1.54
C GLY A 76 8.49 -5.26 -2.92
N ARG A 77 8.52 -6.54 -3.31
CA ARG A 77 8.88 -6.94 -4.68
C ARG A 77 7.74 -6.60 -5.63
N LYS A 78 8.08 -6.27 -6.88
CA LYS A 78 7.07 -6.01 -7.91
C LYS A 78 6.27 -7.28 -8.19
N GLN A 79 4.96 -7.15 -8.14
CA GLN A 79 4.01 -8.16 -8.57
C GLN A 79 3.62 -7.94 -10.04
N SER A 80 3.41 -6.69 -10.45
CA SER A 80 3.12 -6.37 -11.85
C SER A 80 3.38 -4.91 -12.17
N VAL A 81 3.63 -4.64 -13.44
CA VAL A 81 3.72 -3.29 -14.02
C VAL A 81 2.84 -3.30 -15.26
N LEU A 82 1.86 -2.40 -15.34
CA LEU A 82 0.93 -2.29 -16.46
C LEU A 82 0.72 -0.83 -16.83
N GLU A 83 0.62 -0.55 -18.12
CA GLU A 83 0.28 0.77 -18.63
C GLU A 83 -1.23 0.93 -18.85
N TYR A 84 -1.77 2.06 -18.42
CA TYR A 84 -3.16 2.46 -18.62
C TYR A 84 -3.24 3.75 -19.40
N LYS A 85 -4.28 3.87 -20.22
CA LYS A 85 -4.66 5.11 -20.89
C LYS A 85 -6.15 5.33 -20.71
N HIS A 86 -6.52 6.39 -19.99
CA HIS A 86 -7.92 6.74 -19.73
C HIS A 86 -8.77 5.59 -19.18
N GLY A 87 -8.19 4.83 -18.25
CA GLY A 87 -8.87 3.75 -17.52
C GLY A 87 -8.80 2.38 -18.17
N VAL A 88 -8.31 2.25 -19.40
CA VAL A 88 -8.12 0.96 -20.08
C VAL A 88 -6.64 0.59 -20.14
N LYS A 89 -6.31 -0.70 -20.13
CA LYS A 89 -4.94 -1.16 -20.35
C LYS A 89 -4.55 -0.87 -21.80
N ASP A 90 -3.48 -0.12 -21.98
CA ASP A 90 -2.99 0.29 -23.29
C ASP A 90 -1.50 0.58 -23.16
N GLY A 91 -0.69 -0.33 -23.68
CA GLY A 91 0.77 -0.33 -23.53
C GLY A 91 1.32 -1.61 -22.90
N PHE A 92 2.55 -1.53 -22.42
CA PHE A 92 3.30 -2.70 -21.96
C PHE A 92 2.78 -3.24 -20.62
N SER A 93 2.86 -4.56 -20.45
CA SER A 93 2.54 -5.25 -19.21
C SER A 93 3.58 -6.33 -18.91
N VAL A 94 3.96 -6.42 -17.64
CA VAL A 94 4.75 -7.53 -17.08
C VAL A 94 4.17 -7.95 -15.74
N VAL A 95 4.08 -9.26 -15.52
CA VAL A 95 3.63 -9.85 -14.25
C VAL A 95 4.71 -10.79 -13.75
N TYR A 96 4.92 -10.80 -12.44
CA TYR A 96 5.94 -11.60 -11.77
C TYR A 96 5.30 -12.65 -10.87
N HIS A 97 5.98 -13.79 -10.74
CA HIS A 97 5.70 -14.77 -9.70
C HIS A 97 6.20 -14.26 -8.34
N ALA A 98 5.70 -14.88 -7.26
CA ALA A 98 6.14 -14.58 -5.90
C ALA A 98 7.61 -14.97 -5.63
N ASN A 99 8.32 -15.65 -6.53
CA ASN A 99 9.77 -15.83 -6.42
C ASN A 99 10.57 -14.72 -7.15
N GLY A 100 9.88 -13.80 -7.82
CA GLY A 100 10.47 -12.70 -8.58
C GLY A 100 10.76 -13.02 -10.05
N SER A 101 10.57 -14.28 -10.50
CA SER A 101 10.66 -14.59 -11.93
C SER A 101 9.48 -13.96 -12.68
N ILE A 102 9.68 -13.63 -13.96
CA ILE A 102 8.58 -13.18 -14.81
C ILE A 102 7.60 -14.34 -14.94
N TYR A 103 6.30 -14.04 -14.89
CA TYR A 103 5.24 -14.97 -15.25
C TYR A 103 4.89 -14.80 -16.73
N TYR A 104 4.60 -13.56 -17.13
CA TYR A 104 4.43 -13.20 -18.53
C TYR A 104 4.74 -11.73 -18.78
N SER A 105 4.98 -11.41 -20.06
CA SER A 105 5.05 -10.04 -20.56
C SER A 105 4.47 -9.92 -21.96
N GLY A 106 3.87 -8.78 -22.26
CA GLY A 106 3.30 -8.47 -23.57
C GLY A 106 2.68 -7.08 -23.61
N GLU A 107 1.92 -6.81 -24.66
CA GLU A 107 1.24 -5.53 -24.84
C GLU A 107 -0.28 -5.67 -24.81
N TYR A 108 -0.92 -4.67 -24.22
CA TYR A 108 -2.35 -4.46 -24.31
C TYR A 108 -2.69 -3.31 -25.27
N ARG A 109 -3.87 -3.39 -25.88
CA ARG A 109 -4.52 -2.29 -26.60
C ARG A 109 -6.00 -2.32 -26.28
N ASN A 110 -6.53 -1.27 -25.64
CA ASN A 110 -7.94 -1.21 -25.24
C ASN A 110 -8.39 -2.48 -24.50
N ASP A 111 -7.65 -2.85 -23.45
CA ASP A 111 -7.85 -4.06 -22.63
C ASP A 111 -7.66 -5.42 -23.34
N LYS A 112 -7.31 -5.44 -24.63
CA LYS A 112 -7.05 -6.67 -25.38
C LYS A 112 -5.56 -6.94 -25.48
N MET A 113 -5.17 -8.19 -25.24
CA MET A 113 -3.81 -8.66 -25.51
C MET A 113 -3.55 -8.55 -27.02
N ILE A 114 -2.41 -7.98 -27.40
CA ILE A 114 -1.97 -7.88 -28.79
C ILE A 114 -0.52 -8.34 -28.92
N GLY A 115 -0.13 -8.69 -30.15
CA GLY A 115 1.23 -9.08 -30.50
C GLY A 115 1.70 -10.33 -29.78
N ILE A 116 3.02 -10.43 -29.59
CA ILE A 116 3.67 -11.59 -29.00
C ILE A 116 3.65 -11.47 -27.48
N TRP A 117 3.13 -12.50 -26.84
CA TRP A 117 3.16 -12.69 -25.40
C TRP A 117 4.15 -13.78 -25.05
N ASP A 118 5.11 -13.44 -24.19
CA ASP A 118 6.09 -14.37 -23.66
C ASP A 118 5.62 -14.89 -22.30
N PHE A 119 5.64 -16.20 -22.11
CA PHE A 119 5.34 -16.87 -20.85
C PHE A 119 6.57 -17.60 -20.35
N TYR A 120 6.77 -17.62 -19.04
CA TYR A 120 7.98 -18.13 -18.42
C TYR A 120 7.62 -19.18 -17.36
N ASP A 121 8.49 -20.17 -17.23
CA ASP A 121 8.37 -21.22 -16.24
C ASP A 121 8.80 -20.72 -14.85
N THR A 122 8.04 -21.07 -13.82
CA THR A 122 8.25 -20.54 -12.47
C THR A 122 9.53 -21.08 -11.83
N GLU A 123 9.89 -22.34 -12.08
CA GLU A 123 11.03 -23.00 -11.44
C GLU A 123 12.36 -22.60 -12.07
N THR A 124 12.39 -22.56 -13.41
CA THR A 124 13.61 -22.32 -14.18
C THR A 124 13.80 -20.86 -14.59
N GLY A 125 12.73 -20.05 -14.57
CA GLY A 125 12.73 -18.68 -15.09
C GLY A 125 12.92 -18.59 -16.61
N LYS A 126 12.95 -19.72 -17.31
CA LYS A 126 13.13 -19.77 -18.77
C LYS A 126 11.82 -19.52 -19.47
N LYS A 127 11.88 -18.92 -20.66
CA LYS A 127 10.73 -18.80 -21.56
C LYS A 127 10.16 -20.20 -21.83
N SER A 128 8.92 -20.41 -21.42
CA SER A 128 8.17 -21.65 -21.61
C SER A 128 7.60 -21.71 -23.02
N HIS A 129 6.87 -20.67 -23.42
CA HIS A 129 6.28 -20.56 -24.75
C HIS A 129 5.92 -19.11 -25.09
N THR A 130 5.59 -18.89 -26.35
CA THR A 130 5.06 -17.62 -26.86
C THR A 130 3.68 -17.83 -27.43
N LYS A 131 2.82 -16.81 -27.35
CA LYS A 131 1.54 -16.80 -28.04
C LYS A 131 1.36 -15.49 -28.78
N ASP A 132 1.03 -15.58 -30.07
CA ASP A 132 0.70 -14.42 -30.89
C ASP A 132 -0.80 -14.14 -30.82
N TYR A 133 -1.16 -12.96 -30.33
CA TYR A 133 -2.54 -12.47 -30.23
C TYR A 133 -2.93 -11.58 -31.42
N GLY A 134 -2.05 -11.43 -32.41
CA GLY A 134 -2.28 -10.66 -33.61
C GLY A 134 -2.14 -9.16 -33.39
N THR A 135 -2.16 -8.42 -34.51
CA THR A 135 -2.16 -6.96 -34.49
C THR A 135 -3.54 -6.42 -34.12
N PRO A 136 -3.65 -5.29 -33.41
CA PRO A 136 -4.92 -4.61 -33.22
C PRO A 136 -5.51 -4.27 -34.60
N GLU A 137 -6.70 -4.80 -34.90
CA GLU A 137 -7.47 -4.37 -36.07
C GLU A 137 -7.92 -2.93 -35.84
N PHE A 138 -7.31 -1.97 -36.54
CA PHE A 138 -7.85 -0.63 -36.67
C PHE A 138 -9.03 -0.70 -37.65
N LYS A 139 -10.26 -0.68 -37.12
CA LYS A 139 -11.49 -0.50 -37.91
C LYS A 139 -11.91 0.95 -37.86
#